data_AF-A0AAP3Z0M5-F1
#
_entry.id   AF-A0AAP3Z0M5-F1
#
_cell.length_a   1.000
_cell.length_b   1.000
_cell.length_c   1.000
_cell.angle_alpha   90.00
_cell.angle_beta   90.00
_cell.angle_gamma   90.00
#
_symmetry.space_group_name_H-M   'P 1'
#
loop_
_entity.id
_entity.type
_entity.pdbx_description
1 polymer ?
#
loop_
_entity_poly.entity_id
_entity_poly.type
_entity_poly.pdbx_seq_one_letter_code
_entity_poly.pdbx_strand_id
1 'polypeptide(L)' 'MNEQEVTVKSTLIEANELIKAVFSDYGIKNEDGEQVTRKEFADLVGQKIWLVADILGIELD' A
#
# COMPACT_ATOMS: atom_id res chain seq x y z
N MET A 1 -9.75 12.09 -16.88
CA MET A 1 -8.73 11.16 -16.37
C MET A 1 -9.35 9.77 -16.42
N ASN A 2 -8.63 8.74 -16.88
CA ASN A 2 -9.15 7.37 -16.93
C ASN A 2 -9.37 6.87 -15.49
N GLU A 3 -10.48 6.18 -15.20
CA GLU A 3 -10.77 5.62 -13.86
C GLU A 3 -9.64 4.72 -13.37
N GLN A 4 -9.05 3.92 -14.26
CA GLN A 4 -7.87 3.09 -13.93
C GLN A 4 -6.68 3.93 -13.48
N GLU A 5 -6.43 5.06 -14.15
CA GLU A 5 -5.32 5.96 -13.82
C GLU A 5 -5.52 6.62 -12.44
N VAL A 6 -6.77 6.96 -12.10
CA VAL A 6 -7.14 7.49 -10.78
C VAL A 6 -6.85 6.44 -9.70
N THR A 7 -7.29 5.19 -9.92
CA THR A 7 -7.11 4.10 -8.96
C THR A 7 -5.63 3.76 -8.75
N VAL A 8 -4.85 3.62 -9.84
CA VAL A 8 -3.40 3.37 -9.76
C VAL A 8 -2.69 4.46 -8.95
N LYS A 9 -3.00 5.73 -9.22
CA LYS A 9 -2.42 6.85 -8.47
C LYS A 9 -2.75 6.78 -6.98
N SER A 10 -4.02 6.53 -6.62
CA SER A 10 -4.44 6.42 -5.21
C SER A 10 -3.71 5.27 -4.51
N THR A 11 -3.67 4.09 -5.13
CA THR A 11 -3.06 2.89 -4.55
C THR A 11 -1.55 3.06 -4.33
N LEU A 12 -0.84 3.69 -5.27
CA LEU A 12 0.59 3.99 -5.13
C LEU A 12 0.86 5.03 -4.02
N ILE A 13 0.01 6.05 -3.89
CA ILE A 13 0.10 7.03 -2.80
C ILE A 13 -0.08 6.33 -1.45
N GLU A 14 -1.09 5.48 -1.31
CA GLU A 14 -1.34 4.74 -0.07
C GLU A 14 -0.17 3.80 0.29
N ALA A 15 0.41 3.10 -0.67
CA ALA A 15 1.59 2.25 -0.43
C ALA A 15 2.78 3.07 0.08
N ASN A 16 3.00 4.25 -0.50
CA ASN A 16 4.07 5.16 -0.08
C ASN A 16 3.84 5.72 1.33
N GLU A 17 2.60 6.09 1.68
CA GLU A 17 2.27 6.56 3.02
C GLU A 17 2.44 5.45 4.08
N LEU A 18 2.08 4.21 3.75
CA LEU A 18 2.38 3.06 4.61
C LEU A 18 3.89 2.95 4.85
N ILE A 19 4.71 3.02 3.80
CA ILE A 19 6.17 2.93 3.93
C ILE A 19 6.72 4.05 4.82
N LYS A 20 6.29 5.29 4.60
CA LYS A 20 6.70 6.44 5.44
C LYS A 20 6.32 6.27 6.91
N ALA A 21 5.13 5.75 7.19
CA ALA A 21 4.66 5.53 8.54
C ALA A 21 5.54 4.54 9.33
N VAL A 22 6.11 3.52 8.66
CA VAL A 22 7.11 2.62 9.28
C VAL A 22 8.39 3.34 9.70
N PHE A 23 8.81 4.34 8.93
CA PHE A 23 10.01 5.13 9.25
C PHE A 23 9.72 6.34 10.16
N SER A 24 8.48 6.49 10.63
CA SER A 24 8.08 7.51 11.60
C SER A 24 8.13 6.98 13.03
N ASP A 25 8.34 7.85 14.02
CA ASP A 25 8.41 7.50 15.45
C ASP A 25 7.12 6.88 16.03
N TYR A 26 6.02 6.87 15.27
CA TYR A 26 4.70 6.45 15.74
C TYR A 26 4.28 5.03 15.29
N GLY A 27 5.02 4.41 14.37
CA GLY A 27 4.66 3.11 13.79
C GLY A 27 3.31 3.13 13.06
N ILE A 28 2.96 2.03 12.39
CA ILE A 28 1.64 1.89 11.76
C ILE A 28 0.66 1.34 12.79
N LYS A 29 -0.54 1.90 12.83
CA LYS A 29 -1.65 1.38 13.62
C LYS A 29 -2.82 0.99 12.73
N ASN A 30 -3.55 -0.06 13.10
CA ASN A 30 -4.80 -0.44 12.44
C ASN A 30 -5.95 0.50 12.88
N GLU A 31 -7.16 0.26 12.37
CA GLU A 31 -8.36 1.05 12.70
C GLU A 31 -8.70 1.03 14.21
N ASP A 32 -8.27 -0.02 14.91
CA ASP A 32 -8.43 -0.19 16.36
C ASP A 32 -7.29 0.47 17.17
N GLY A 33 -6.30 1.07 16.51
CA GLY A 33 -5.17 1.74 17.15
C GLY A 33 -4.05 0.80 17.62
N GLU A 34 -4.10 -0.48 17.26
CA GLU A 34 -3.08 -1.50 17.57
C GLU A 34 -1.91 -1.39 16.60
N GLN A 35 -0.69 -1.66 17.09
CA GLN A 35 0.48 -1.63 16.21
C GLN A 35 0.44 -2.77 15.19
N VAL A 36 0.57 -2.40 13.92
CA VAL A 36 0.68 -3.34 12.80
C VAL A 36 2.07 -3.97 12.82
N THR A 37 2.14 -5.30 12.74
CA THR A 37 3.41 -6.02 12.67
C THR A 37 4.12 -5.76 11.34
N ARG A 38 5.44 -6.00 11.32
CA ARG A 38 6.23 -5.89 10.06
C ARG A 38 5.70 -6.80 8.94
N LYS A 39 5.15 -7.96 9.31
CA LYS A 39 4.56 -8.90 8.34
C LYS A 39 3.28 -8.32 7.73
N GLU A 40 2.35 -7.89 8.56
CA GLU A 40 1.09 -7.29 8.11
C GLU A 40 1.35 -6.03 7.27
N PHE A 41 2.33 -5.20 7.65
CA PHE A 41 2.76 -4.08 6.82
C PHE A 41 3.26 -4.52 5.44
N ALA A 42 4.15 -5.53 5.38
CA ALA A 42 4.66 -6.04 4.12
C ALA A 42 3.52 -6.62 3.25
N ASP A 43 2.56 -7.31 3.87
CA ASP A 43 1.37 -7.83 3.20
C ASP A 43 0.51 -6.68 2.62
N LEU A 44 0.29 -5.60 3.38
CA LEU A 44 -0.47 -4.42 2.93
C LEU A 44 0.20 -3.69 1.75
N VAL A 45 1.52 -3.48 1.82
CA VAL A 45 2.27 -2.88 0.71
C VAL A 45 2.25 -3.80 -0.51
N GLY A 46 2.47 -5.10 -0.30
CA GLY A 46 2.42 -6.11 -1.35
C GLY A 46 1.07 -6.13 -2.07
N GLN A 47 -0.05 -6.14 -1.33
CA GLN A 47 -1.40 -6.09 -1.89
C GLN A 47 -1.61 -4.87 -2.79
N LYS A 48 -1.13 -3.69 -2.37
CA LYS A 48 -1.24 -2.46 -3.18
C LYS A 48 -0.40 -2.53 -4.45
N ILE A 49 0.81 -3.09 -4.38
CA ILE A 49 1.66 -3.30 -5.56
C ILE A 49 1.01 -4.27 -6.54
N TRP A 50 0.48 -5.40 -6.04
CA TRP A 50 -0.24 -6.39 -6.84
C TRP A 50 -1.49 -5.79 -7.52
N LEU A 51 -2.27 -4.99 -6.79
CA LEU A 51 -3.43 -4.31 -7.37
C LEU A 51 -3.04 -3.35 -8.50
N VAL A 52 -1.94 -2.60 -8.33
CA VAL A 52 -1.43 -1.72 -9.39
C VAL A 52 -0.98 -2.53 -10.60
N ALA A 53 -0.29 -3.65 -10.38
CA ALA A 53 0.16 -4.52 -11.46
C ALA A 53 -1.02 -5.11 -12.24
N ASP A 54 -2.07 -5.59 -11.56
CA ASP A 54 -3.31 -6.08 -12.18
C ASP A 54 -3.99 -5.00 -13.03
N ILE A 55 -4.16 -3.78 -12.49
CA ILE A 55 -4.78 -2.66 -13.23
C ILE A 55 -3.95 -2.27 -14.46
N LEU A 56 -2.63 -2.36 -14.38
CA LEU A 56 -1.72 -2.01 -15.48
C LEU A 56 -1.44 -3.19 -16.44
N GLY A 57 -1.91 -4.40 -16.13
CA GLY A 57 -1.61 -5.61 -16.90
C GLY A 57 -0.15 -6.03 -16.85
N ILE A 58 0.53 -5.80 -15.71
CA ILE A 58 1.92 -6.17 -15.47
C ILE A 58 1.97 -7.51 -14.71
N GLU A 59 2.76 -8.46 -15.19
CA GLU A 59 3.07 -9.69 -14.44
C GLU A 59 4.16 -9.40 -13.39
N LEU A 60 3.95 -9.90 -12.17
CA LEU A 60 4.92 -9.83 -11.08
C LEU A 60 5.37 -11.28 -10.76
N ASP A 61 6.45 -11.69 -11.40
CA ASP A 61 7.07 -13.01 -11.29
C ASP A 61 7.70 -13.27 -9.91
#